data_AF-A0A938NDW3-F1
#
_entry.id   AF-A0A938NDW3-F1
#
_cell.length_a   1.000
_cell.length_b   1.000
_cell.length_c   1.000
_cell.angle_alpha   90.00
_cell.angle_beta   90.00
_cell.angle_gamma   90.00
#
_symmetry.space_group_name_H-M   'P 1'
#
loop_
_entity.id
_entity.type
_entity.pdbx_description
1 polymer ?
#
loop_
_entity_poly.entity_id
_entity_poly.type
_entity_poly.pdbx_seq_one_letter_code
_entity_poly.pdbx_strand_id
1 'polypeptide(L)'
;MPRLRLSVALRLALWYAGAAAFSLALAIGISYSAGVRVLRADVDDELRQDLAETAALVQAGGEAAFAQELAVELAGPDADKVFLRLWSPGGEALTGAGFQPPSAADRAALAGLAPGETAPLRTLRLPGREYGVRVGAVRLACGHAVEFGQSLEEEEDLLAALRGGFAYALP
;
A
#
# COMPACT_ATOMS: atom_id res chain seq x y z
N MET A 1 64.84 7.01 -3.33
CA MET A 1 63.91 6.09 -2.64
C MET A 1 62.43 6.41 -2.94
N PRO A 2 61.90 6.10 -4.14
CA PRO A 2 60.51 6.41 -4.50
C PRO A 2 59.49 5.26 -4.29
N ARG A 3 59.93 3.99 -4.20
CA ARG A 3 59.03 2.82 -4.22
C ARG A 3 58.20 2.62 -2.93
N LEU A 4 58.70 3.04 -1.76
CA LEU A 4 57.98 2.93 -0.48
C LEU A 4 56.83 3.93 -0.35
N ARG A 5 56.97 5.13 -0.92
CA ARG A 5 55.94 6.18 -0.86
C ARG A 5 54.70 5.81 -1.69
N LEU A 6 54.88 5.11 -2.82
CA LEU A 6 53.77 4.60 -3.62
C LEU A 6 52.96 3.54 -2.86
N SER A 7 53.61 2.63 -2.12
CA SER A 7 52.92 1.58 -1.36
C SER A 7 52.04 2.14 -0.23
N VAL A 8 52.55 3.14 0.51
CA VAL A 8 51.80 3.79 1.59
C VAL A 8 50.68 4.66 1.03
N ALA A 9 50.95 5.47 0.00
CA ALA A 9 49.94 6.31 -0.64
C ALA A 9 48.82 5.47 -1.28
N LEU A 10 49.15 4.36 -1.94
CA LEU A 10 48.19 3.42 -2.52
C LEU A 10 47.29 2.80 -1.45
N ARG A 11 47.87 2.34 -0.34
CA ARG A 11 47.12 1.76 0.78
C ARG A 11 46.19 2.79 1.40
N LEU A 12 46.64 4.02 1.57
CA LEU A 12 45.81 5.12 2.09
C LEU A 12 44.66 5.45 1.13
N ALA A 13 44.96 5.55 -0.18
CA ALA A 13 43.95 5.75 -1.21
C ALA A 13 42.91 4.61 -1.23
N LEU A 14 43.33 3.36 -1.04
CA LEU A 14 42.42 2.21 -0.95
C LEU A 14 41.50 2.30 0.28
N TRP A 15 42.05 2.70 1.43
CA TRP A 15 41.26 2.91 2.65
C TRP A 15 40.24 4.03 2.49
N TYR A 16 40.65 5.17 1.93
CA TYR A 16 39.74 6.29 1.68
C TYR A 16 38.70 5.97 0.62
N ALA A 17 39.08 5.30 -0.48
CA ALA A 17 38.16 4.86 -1.51
C ALA A 17 37.15 3.83 -0.95
N GLY A 18 37.62 2.87 -0.16
CA GLY A 18 36.74 1.89 0.50
C GLY A 18 35.80 2.54 1.51
N ALA A 19 36.29 3.47 2.34
CA ALA A 19 35.45 4.21 3.28
C ALA A 19 34.43 5.10 2.57
N ALA A 20 34.83 5.78 1.49
CA ALA A 20 33.94 6.58 0.66
C ALA A 20 32.88 5.71 -0.04
N ALA A 21 33.27 4.58 -0.63
CA ALA A 21 32.35 3.63 -1.25
C ALA A 21 31.35 3.05 -0.23
N PHE A 22 31.83 2.68 0.95
CA PHE A 22 30.96 2.21 2.04
C PHE A 22 29.99 3.29 2.50
N SER A 23 30.45 4.53 2.68
CA SER A 23 29.59 5.64 3.05
C SER A 23 28.55 5.96 1.98
N LEU A 24 28.92 5.86 0.70
CA LEU A 24 28.00 6.07 -0.41
C LEU A 24 26.95 4.95 -0.48
N ALA A 25 27.38 3.70 -0.36
CA ALA A 25 26.48 2.55 -0.30
C ALA A 25 25.49 2.65 0.87
N LEU A 26 25.96 3.11 2.03
CA LEU A 26 25.10 3.35 3.19
C LEU A 26 24.09 4.47 2.94
N ALA A 27 24.53 5.59 2.37
CA ALA A 27 23.65 6.70 2.01
C ALA A 27 22.56 6.25 1.01
N ILE A 28 22.95 5.52 -0.03
CA ILE A 28 22.04 4.92 -1.01
C ILE A 28 21.01 4.01 -0.32
N GLY A 29 21.47 3.11 0.55
CA GLY A 29 20.59 2.19 1.28
C GLY A 29 19.58 2.90 2.18
N ILE A 30 20.02 3.96 2.89
CA ILE A 30 19.13 4.77 3.73
C ILE A 30 18.10 5.49 2.85
N SER A 31 18.52 6.17 1.78
CA SER A 31 17.62 6.87 0.86
C SER A 31 16.58 5.94 0.23
N TYR A 32 16.99 4.75 -0.22
CA TYR A 32 16.06 3.75 -0.74
C TYR A 32 15.04 3.33 0.33
N SER A 33 15.49 3.02 1.54
CA SER A 33 14.60 2.60 2.62
C SER A 33 13.61 3.69 3.04
N ALA A 34 14.03 4.96 3.00
CA ALA A 34 13.17 6.10 3.27
C ALA A 34 12.11 6.25 2.17
N GLY A 35 12.50 6.16 0.90
CA GLY A 35 11.57 6.20 -0.23
C GLY A 35 10.51 5.12 -0.16
N VAL A 36 10.90 3.87 0.12
CA VAL A 36 9.94 2.75 0.29
C VAL A 36 8.94 3.00 1.43
N ARG A 37 9.41 3.57 2.55
CA ARG A 37 8.54 3.87 3.69
C ARG A 37 7.55 4.98 3.38
N VAL A 38 7.98 6.03 2.69
CA VAL A 38 7.09 7.13 2.28
C VAL A 38 6.02 6.60 1.34
N LEU A 39 6.40 5.84 0.31
CA LEU A 39 5.45 5.28 -0.65
C LEU A 39 4.39 4.39 0.02
N ARG A 40 4.80 3.53 0.94
CA ARG A 40 3.87 2.66 1.67
C ARG A 40 3.00 3.42 2.66
N ALA A 41 3.52 4.49 3.27
CA ALA A 41 2.73 5.31 4.18
C ALA A 41 1.66 6.10 3.42
N ASP A 42 1.99 6.57 2.22
CA ASP A 42 1.10 7.31 1.32
C ASP A 42 -0.15 6.48 0.99
N VAL A 43 0.03 5.25 0.49
CA VAL A 43 -1.08 4.32 0.21
C VAL A 43 -1.92 4.03 1.45
N ASP A 44 -1.24 3.78 2.57
CA ASP A 44 -1.93 3.46 3.82
C ASP A 44 -2.76 4.64 4.34
N ASP A 45 -2.33 5.88 4.09
CA ASP A 45 -3.04 7.10 4.49
C ASP A 45 -4.17 7.45 3.50
N GLU A 46 -3.94 7.31 2.19
CA GLU A 46 -4.96 7.44 1.14
C GLU A 46 -6.10 6.45 1.38
N LEU A 47 -5.77 5.17 1.55
CA LEU A 47 -6.76 4.13 1.81
C LEU A 47 -7.56 4.38 3.11
N ARG A 48 -6.95 4.98 4.13
CA ARG A 48 -7.67 5.36 5.37
C ARG A 48 -8.59 6.55 5.13
N GLN A 49 -8.17 7.51 4.32
CA GLN A 49 -8.98 8.67 3.95
C GLN A 49 -10.22 8.22 3.17
N ASP A 50 -10.05 7.45 2.10
CA ASP A 50 -11.16 6.96 1.27
C ASP A 50 -12.16 6.14 2.07
N LEU A 51 -11.64 5.32 2.98
CA LEU A 51 -12.46 4.52 3.87
C LEU A 51 -13.22 5.36 4.89
N ALA A 52 -12.64 6.44 5.40
CA ALA A 52 -13.31 7.40 6.29
C ALA A 52 -14.38 8.21 5.55
N GLU A 53 -14.08 8.66 4.32
CA GLU A 53 -15.02 9.38 3.46
C GLU A 53 -16.22 8.51 3.09
N THR A 54 -15.97 7.29 2.62
CA THR A 54 -17.01 6.30 2.30
C THR A 54 -17.85 5.97 3.55
N ALA A 55 -17.21 5.79 4.70
CA ALA A 55 -17.90 5.52 5.96
C ALA A 55 -18.84 6.66 6.38
N ALA A 56 -18.39 7.91 6.24
CA ALA A 56 -19.21 9.09 6.53
C ALA A 56 -20.40 9.18 5.56
N LEU A 57 -20.17 8.89 4.28
CA LEU A 57 -21.20 8.87 3.25
C LEU A 57 -22.27 7.81 3.52
N VAL A 58 -21.90 6.59 3.91
CA VAL A 58 -22.84 5.54 4.28
C VAL A 58 -23.61 5.89 5.56
N GLN A 59 -22.96 6.53 6.55
CA GLN A 59 -23.67 6.97 7.76
C GLN A 59 -24.71 8.06 7.45
N ALA A 60 -24.44 8.93 6.48
CA ALA A 60 -25.34 10.02 6.12
C ALA A 60 -26.49 9.58 5.20
N GLY A 61 -26.20 8.72 4.20
CA GLY A 61 -27.15 8.40 3.12
C GLY A 61 -27.44 6.91 2.92
N GLY A 62 -26.87 6.04 3.76
CA GLY A 62 -27.11 4.60 3.74
C GLY A 62 -26.65 3.92 2.44
N GLU A 63 -27.28 2.80 2.11
CA GLU A 63 -26.95 1.98 0.94
C GLU A 63 -27.14 2.72 -0.39
N ALA A 64 -28.13 3.62 -0.49
CA ALA A 64 -28.39 4.38 -1.71
C ALA A 64 -27.26 5.37 -2.03
N ALA A 65 -26.72 6.04 -1.02
CA ALA A 65 -25.54 6.90 -1.20
C ALA A 65 -24.31 6.06 -1.56
N PHE A 66 -24.09 4.94 -0.87
CA PHE A 66 -22.99 4.03 -1.20
C PHE A 66 -23.07 3.53 -2.65
N ALA A 67 -24.25 3.20 -3.15
CA ALA A 67 -24.44 2.76 -4.53
C ALA A 67 -24.13 3.85 -5.55
N GLN A 68 -24.39 5.13 -5.23
CA GLN A 68 -23.96 6.25 -6.08
C GLN A 68 -22.45 6.40 -6.08
N GLU A 69 -21.82 6.37 -4.90
CA GLU A 69 -20.37 6.45 -4.77
C GLU A 69 -19.68 5.32 -5.56
N LEU A 70 -20.15 4.09 -5.37
CA LEU A 70 -19.69 2.93 -6.10
C LEU A 70 -19.81 3.12 -7.63
N ALA A 71 -20.88 3.76 -8.10
CA ALA A 71 -21.06 4.00 -9.53
C ALA A 71 -20.11 5.08 -10.08
N VAL A 72 -19.78 6.09 -9.27
CA VAL A 72 -18.77 7.11 -9.61
C VAL A 72 -17.40 6.46 -9.71
N GLU A 73 -17.04 5.66 -8.71
CA GLU A 73 -15.74 4.98 -8.62
C GLU A 73 -15.54 4.02 -9.80
N LEU A 74 -16.57 3.26 -10.15
CA LEU A 74 -16.55 2.34 -11.30
C LEU A 74 -16.58 3.03 -12.67
N ALA A 75 -16.97 4.30 -12.73
CA ALA A 75 -16.92 5.09 -13.96
C ALA A 75 -15.57 5.81 -14.14
N GLY A 76 -14.74 5.82 -13.11
CA GLY A 76 -13.41 6.43 -13.12
C GLY A 76 -12.38 5.64 -13.93
N PRO A 77 -11.23 6.25 -14.23
CA PRO A 77 -10.12 5.58 -14.91
C PRO A 77 -9.49 4.45 -14.09
N ASP A 78 -9.69 4.44 -12.77
CA ASP A 78 -9.10 3.49 -11.83
C ASP A 78 -10.09 2.40 -11.36
N ALA A 79 -11.21 2.24 -12.08
CA ALA A 79 -12.25 1.26 -11.76
C ALA A 79 -11.75 -0.20 -11.69
N ASP A 80 -10.64 -0.51 -12.36
CA ASP A 80 -9.97 -1.82 -12.35
C ASP A 80 -8.81 -1.91 -11.34
N LYS A 81 -8.57 -0.85 -10.56
CA LYS A 81 -7.56 -0.74 -9.52
C LYS A 81 -8.14 -0.56 -8.12
N VAL A 82 -9.44 -0.32 -7.99
CA VAL A 82 -10.11 -0.22 -6.70
C VAL A 82 -11.20 -1.29 -6.53
N PHE A 83 -11.51 -1.59 -5.27
CA PHE A 83 -12.68 -2.36 -4.91
C PHE A 83 -13.36 -1.74 -3.70
N LEU A 84 -14.68 -1.83 -3.69
CA LEU A 84 -15.50 -1.26 -2.64
C LEU A 84 -16.65 -2.20 -2.32
N ARG A 85 -16.93 -2.44 -1.03
CA ARG A 85 -17.99 -3.34 -0.62
C ARG A 85 -18.68 -2.87 0.66
N LEU A 86 -20.00 -2.95 0.64
CA LEU A 86 -20.88 -2.73 1.79
C LEU A 86 -21.38 -4.06 2.33
N TRP A 87 -21.26 -4.22 3.63
CA TRP A 87 -21.67 -5.40 4.38
C TRP A 87 -22.81 -5.05 5.33
N SER A 88 -23.80 -5.92 5.39
CA SER A 88 -24.89 -5.85 6.36
C SER A 88 -24.39 -6.16 7.77
N PRO A 89 -25.16 -5.80 8.82
CA PRO A 89 -24.83 -6.17 10.18
C PRO A 89 -24.68 -7.69 10.41
N GLY A 90 -25.35 -8.51 9.58
CA GLY A 90 -25.24 -9.97 9.58
C GLY A 90 -24.02 -10.52 8.83
N GLY A 91 -23.20 -9.64 8.24
CA GLY A 91 -22.04 -10.02 7.45
C GLY A 91 -22.37 -10.48 6.03
N GLU A 92 -23.59 -10.24 5.54
CA GLU A 92 -23.92 -10.45 4.12
C GLU A 92 -23.42 -9.25 3.29
N ALA A 93 -22.81 -9.50 2.14
CA ALA A 93 -22.47 -8.43 1.21
C ALA A 93 -23.77 -7.89 0.58
N LEU A 94 -24.06 -6.61 0.79
CA LEU A 94 -25.26 -5.96 0.24
C LEU A 94 -25.02 -5.52 -1.20
N THR A 95 -23.92 -4.79 -1.40
CA THR A 95 -23.51 -4.28 -2.70
C THR A 95 -22.00 -4.07 -2.70
N GLY A 96 -21.38 -4.11 -3.87
CA GLY A 96 -19.95 -3.91 -4.01
C GLY A 96 -19.45 -4.33 -5.37
N ALA A 97 -18.27 -3.84 -5.73
CA ALA A 97 -17.59 -4.15 -6.96
C ALA A 97 -16.09 -4.33 -6.73
N GLY A 98 -15.44 -5.02 -7.67
CA GLY A 98 -14.00 -5.22 -7.70
C GLY A 98 -13.58 -6.66 -7.91
N PHE A 99 -12.44 -7.04 -7.34
CA PHE A 99 -11.58 -8.10 -7.88
C PHE A 99 -12.04 -9.53 -7.72
N GLN A 100 -12.81 -9.83 -6.68
CA GLN A 100 -13.27 -11.18 -6.39
C GLN A 100 -14.56 -11.14 -5.59
N PRO A 101 -15.39 -12.20 -5.64
CA PRO A 101 -16.56 -12.31 -4.80
C PRO A 101 -16.19 -12.33 -3.30
N PRO A 102 -17.11 -11.94 -2.40
CA PRO A 102 -16.88 -11.96 -0.96
C PRO A 102 -16.57 -13.38 -0.47
N SER A 103 -15.52 -13.50 0.34
CA SER A 103 -15.11 -14.78 0.94
C SER A 103 -15.53 -14.87 2.41
N ALA A 104 -15.54 -16.10 2.94
CA ALA A 104 -15.77 -16.33 4.38
C ALA A 104 -14.67 -15.70 5.24
N ALA A 105 -13.44 -15.57 4.72
CA ALA A 105 -12.33 -14.94 5.42
C ALA A 105 -12.56 -13.42 5.58
N ASP A 106 -13.13 -12.76 4.56
CA ASP A 106 -13.47 -11.34 4.63
C ASP A 106 -14.56 -11.11 5.68
N ARG A 107 -15.60 -11.96 5.67
CA ARG A 107 -16.67 -11.92 6.67
C ARG A 107 -16.13 -12.13 8.09
N ALA A 108 -15.20 -13.07 8.27
CA ALA A 108 -14.57 -13.33 9.57
C ALA A 108 -13.72 -12.15 10.05
N ALA A 109 -12.99 -11.48 9.16
CA ALA A 109 -12.19 -10.30 9.49
C ALA A 109 -13.06 -9.13 9.99
N LEU A 110 -14.30 -9.02 9.50
CA LEU A 110 -15.25 -8.00 9.91
C LEU A 110 -16.04 -8.35 11.18
N ALA A 111 -16.23 -9.64 11.45
CA ALA A 111 -17.07 -10.11 12.55
C ALA A 111 -16.52 -9.76 13.94
N GLY A 112 -15.21 -9.58 14.06
CA GLY A 112 -14.54 -9.24 15.33
C GLY A 112 -14.48 -7.75 15.67
N LEU A 113 -14.87 -6.86 14.74
CA LEU A 113 -14.78 -5.41 14.93
C LEU A 113 -15.93 -4.90 15.80
N ALA A 114 -15.62 -4.02 16.75
CA ALA A 114 -16.61 -3.23 17.47
C ALA A 114 -17.19 -2.12 16.58
N PRO A 115 -18.39 -1.59 16.88
CA PRO A 115 -18.94 -0.44 16.17
C PRO A 115 -18.00 0.78 16.26
N GLY A 116 -17.68 1.38 15.12
CA GLY A 116 -16.70 2.47 14.99
C GLY A 116 -15.25 2.00 14.89
N GLU A 117 -14.98 0.70 14.92
CA GLU A 117 -13.63 0.16 14.84
C GLU A 117 -13.21 -0.10 13.39
N THR A 118 -11.97 0.31 13.09
CA THR A 118 -11.31 0.08 11.81
C THR A 118 -10.39 -1.13 11.92
N ALA A 119 -10.54 -2.09 11.01
CA ALA A 119 -9.63 -3.21 10.87
C ALA A 119 -8.22 -2.75 10.48
N PRO A 120 -7.17 -3.45 10.95
CA PRO A 120 -5.82 -3.20 10.47
C PRO A 120 -5.72 -3.44 8.96
N LEU A 121 -5.00 -2.55 8.27
CA LEU A 121 -4.79 -2.65 6.83
C LEU A 121 -4.02 -3.93 6.49
N ARG A 122 -4.52 -4.68 5.52
CA ARG A 122 -3.98 -5.97 5.09
C ARG A 122 -3.63 -5.95 3.61
N THR A 123 -2.58 -6.67 3.23
CA THR A 123 -2.23 -6.85 1.81
C THR A 123 -2.63 -8.25 1.39
N LEU A 124 -3.49 -8.35 0.37
CA LEU A 124 -3.98 -9.59 -0.19
C LEU A 124 -3.30 -9.89 -1.52
N ARG A 125 -2.94 -11.15 -1.74
CA ARG A 125 -2.50 -11.67 -3.04
C ARG A 125 -3.70 -12.38 -3.66
N LEU A 126 -4.24 -11.83 -4.74
CA LEU A 126 -5.42 -12.38 -5.39
C LEU A 126 -5.03 -13.31 -6.55
N PRO A 127 -5.70 -14.45 -6.74
CA PRO A 127 -5.46 -15.30 -7.91
C PRO A 127 -5.70 -14.52 -9.21
N GLY A 128 -4.76 -14.60 -10.15
CA GLY A 128 -4.87 -13.96 -11.46
C GLY A 128 -4.47 -12.48 -11.51
N ARG A 129 -3.99 -11.89 -10.41
CA ARG A 129 -3.33 -10.58 -10.41
C ARG A 129 -1.85 -10.72 -10.07
N GLU A 130 -1.02 -9.95 -10.76
CA GLU A 130 0.42 -9.89 -10.51
C GLU A 130 0.72 -9.12 -9.20
N TYR A 131 0.06 -7.97 -9.06
CA TYR A 131 0.23 -7.04 -7.95
C TYR A 131 -0.66 -7.39 -6.75
N GLY A 132 -0.17 -7.05 -5.56
CA GLY A 132 -0.96 -7.15 -4.33
C GLY A 132 -2.09 -6.13 -4.30
N VAL A 133 -3.07 -6.35 -3.42
CA VAL A 133 -4.15 -5.40 -3.13
C VAL A 133 -4.10 -5.02 -1.66
N ARG A 134 -4.03 -3.74 -1.36
CA ARG A 134 -4.13 -3.21 0.01
C ARG A 134 -5.59 -3.02 0.38
N VAL A 135 -5.98 -3.50 1.56
CA VAL A 135 -7.38 -3.56 1.99
C VAL A 135 -7.55 -3.02 3.39
N GLY A 136 -8.55 -2.18 3.57
CA GLY A 136 -9.05 -1.70 4.85
C GLY A 136 -10.52 -2.01 5.02
N ALA A 137 -10.97 -2.07 6.27
CA ALA A 137 -12.39 -2.14 6.58
C ALA A 137 -12.74 -1.38 7.85
N VAL A 138 -13.96 -0.87 7.94
CA VAL A 138 -14.50 -0.25 9.15
C VAL A 138 -15.91 -0.73 9.42
N ARG A 139 -16.21 -1.03 10.68
CA ARG A 139 -17.58 -1.28 11.12
C ARG A 139 -18.20 0.05 11.55
N LEU A 140 -19.32 0.40 10.94
CA LEU A 140 -20.07 1.62 11.22
C LEU A 140 -20.90 1.48 12.51
N ALA A 141 -21.25 2.61 13.12
CA ALA A 141 -22.11 2.64 14.31
C ALA A 141 -23.51 2.03 14.06
N CYS A 142 -24.01 2.10 12.82
CA CYS A 142 -25.26 1.47 12.40
C CYS A 142 -25.18 -0.05 12.21
N GLY A 143 -24.02 -0.67 12.49
CA GLY A 143 -23.78 -2.11 12.39
C GLY A 143 -23.34 -2.60 11.01
N HIS A 144 -23.54 -1.81 9.96
CA HIS A 144 -22.98 -2.08 8.63
C HIS A 144 -21.44 -2.00 8.67
N ALA A 145 -20.78 -2.60 7.69
CA ALA A 145 -19.34 -2.43 7.51
C ALA A 145 -19.00 -2.05 6.08
N VAL A 146 -17.98 -1.23 5.92
CA VAL A 146 -17.43 -0.82 4.62
C VAL A 146 -16.05 -1.44 4.49
N GLU A 147 -15.78 -2.02 3.34
CA GLU A 147 -14.47 -2.52 2.94
C GLU A 147 -14.03 -1.79 1.67
N PHE A 148 -12.80 -1.29 1.68
CA PHE A 148 -12.15 -0.63 0.55
C PHE A 148 -10.84 -1.35 0.28
N GLY A 149 -10.47 -1.52 -0.99
CA GLY A 149 -9.08 -1.78 -1.28
C GLY A 149 -8.62 -1.30 -2.65
N GLN A 150 -7.31 -1.21 -2.76
CA GLN A 150 -6.59 -0.54 -3.83
C GLN A 150 -5.46 -1.45 -4.31
N SER A 151 -5.25 -1.51 -5.62
CA SER A 151 -4.15 -2.21 -6.27
C SER A 151 -2.83 -1.56 -5.87
N LEU A 152 -1.81 -2.36 -5.57
CA LEU A 152 -0.45 -1.89 -5.30
C LEU A 152 0.40 -1.78 -6.57
N GLU A 153 -0.23 -1.78 -7.74
CA GLU A 153 0.44 -1.81 -9.04
C GLU A 153 1.35 -0.61 -9.24
N GLU A 154 0.84 0.61 -9.04
CA GLU A 154 1.60 1.83 -9.25
C GLU A 154 2.79 1.93 -8.28
N GLU A 155 2.61 1.51 -7.03
CA GLU A 155 3.68 1.55 -6.04
C GLU A 155 4.70 0.44 -6.27
N GLU A 156 4.27 -0.77 -6.61
CA GLU A 156 5.18 -1.87 -6.93
C GLU A 156 5.99 -1.56 -8.19
N ASP A 157 5.39 -0.94 -9.21
CA ASP A 157 6.08 -0.48 -10.42
C ASP A 157 7.07 0.65 -10.12
N LEU A 158 6.67 1.64 -9.33
CA LEU A 158 7.56 2.73 -8.93
C LEU A 158 8.71 2.21 -8.06
N LEU A 159 8.45 1.26 -7.15
CA LEU A 159 9.49 0.58 -6.37
C LEU A 159 10.42 -0.25 -7.27
N ALA A 160 9.89 -0.90 -8.31
CA ALA A 160 10.68 -1.64 -9.28
C ALA A 160 11.60 -0.69 -10.09
N ALA A 161 11.07 0.46 -10.53
CA ALA A 161 11.83 1.50 -11.22
C ALA A 161 12.94 2.08 -10.33
N LEU A 162 12.61 2.41 -9.08
CA LEU A 162 13.59 2.86 -8.09
C LEU A 162 14.68 1.80 -7.88
N ARG A 163 14.30 0.54 -7.67
CA ARG A 163 15.26 -0.56 -7.51
C ARG A 163 16.19 -0.70 -8.72
N GLY A 164 15.66 -0.56 -9.93
CA GLY A 164 16.45 -0.54 -11.16
C GLY A 164 17.47 0.60 -11.15
N GLY A 165 17.04 1.83 -10.88
CA GLY A 165 17.91 3.00 -10.81
C GLY A 165 19.01 2.88 -9.75
N PHE A 166 18.68 2.39 -8.55
CA PHE A 166 19.66 2.18 -7.48
C PHE A 166 20.64 1.04 -7.78
N ALA A 167 20.20 -0.02 -8.46
CA ALA A 167 21.08 -1.10 -8.89
C ALA A 167 22.12 -0.62 -9.92
N TYR A 168 21.77 0.33 -10.80
CA TYR A 168 22.73 0.99 -11.68
C TYR A 168 23.70 1.93 -10.93
N ALA A 169 23.31 2.47 -9.78
CA ALA A 169 24.10 3.42 -9.01
C ALA A 169 25.11 2.77 -8.04
N LEU A 170 24.92 1.49 -7.70
CA LEU A 170 25.89 0.70 -6.93
C LEU A 170 26.92 0.09 -7.90
N PRO A 171 28.21 0.48 -7.83
CA PRO A 171 29.27 -0.10 -8.66
C PRO A 171 29.64 -1.53 -8.28
#